data_AF-A0A7X4JN76-F1
#
_entry.id   AF-A0A7X4JN76-F1
#
_cell.length_a   1.000
_cell.length_b   1.000
_cell.length_c   1.000
_cell.angle_alpha   90.00
_cell.angle_beta   90.00
_cell.angle_gamma   90.00
#
_symmetry.space_group_name_H-M   'P 1'
#
loop_
_entity.id
_entity.type
_entity.pdbx_description
1 polymer ?
#
loop_
_entity_poly.entity_id
_entity_poly.type
_entity_poly.pdbx_seq_one_letter_code
_entity_poly.pdbx_strand_id
1 'polypeptide(L)'
;MLDAGTSRDTLDKTLLLWWEDFYLPIFKYIFPKMGQLEGKKVLELGTGTGGTATLLAKRGATVVGIDLLPFRLTEAKTRAADYGVAESVEFALMDAMHLAFPDNTFDFIISKSVLVFTAHTETAQECYRVLKPGGKAIFIENMRHHPAVWLYRKAFLKYSGKLHYFSLHDVEAVGAEFEKLEHREFHLSAVSALFWQQCISVPLFYRWTFRILKAMDTFLLKCLPFLKRFCWITAMICHKD
;
A
#
# COMPACT_ATOMS: atom_id res chain seq x y z
N MET A 1 8.59 -39.55 2.86
CA MET A 1 7.19 -39.82 3.23
C MET A 1 6.47 -38.49 3.31
N LEU A 2 5.37 -38.39 2.58
CA LEU A 2 4.64 -37.18 2.21
C LEU A 2 3.91 -36.52 3.40
N ASP A 3 4.06 -35.19 3.45
CA ASP A 3 3.02 -34.16 3.52
C ASP A 3 2.05 -34.07 4.72
N ALA A 4 2.06 -32.89 5.38
CA ALA A 4 0.90 -32.29 6.03
C ALA A 4 1.13 -30.78 6.31
N GLY A 5 0.65 -29.93 5.41
CA GLY A 5 -0.04 -28.70 5.83
C GLY A 5 0.64 -27.36 5.57
N THR A 6 0.61 -26.92 4.32
CA THR A 6 0.59 -25.51 3.94
C THR A 6 -0.52 -24.73 4.68
N SER A 7 -0.29 -23.43 4.86
CA SER A 7 -1.24 -22.34 5.16
C SER A 7 -1.40 -21.89 6.62
N ARG A 8 -0.79 -20.74 6.92
CA ARG A 8 -1.43 -19.56 7.55
C ARG A 8 -0.47 -18.38 7.47
N ASP A 9 -0.56 -17.65 6.36
CA ASP A 9 -0.27 -16.21 6.19
C ASP A 9 0.29 -15.49 7.45
N THR A 10 1.58 -15.68 7.74
CA THR A 10 2.31 -14.90 8.76
C THR A 10 3.13 -13.84 8.05
N LEU A 11 2.45 -12.76 7.67
CA LEU A 11 3.10 -11.45 7.59
C LEU A 11 3.88 -11.24 8.89
N ASP A 12 5.21 -11.19 8.80
CA ASP A 12 6.06 -10.93 9.97
C ASP A 12 5.67 -9.58 10.55
N LYS A 13 5.15 -9.64 11.78
CA LYS A 13 4.52 -8.51 12.46
C LYS A 13 5.54 -7.41 12.78
N THR A 14 6.81 -7.79 12.94
CA THR A 14 7.89 -6.86 13.28
C THR A 14 8.30 -5.99 12.09
N LEU A 15 8.19 -6.51 10.85
CA LEU A 15 8.51 -5.80 9.61
C LEU A 15 7.54 -4.63 9.30
N LEU A 16 6.33 -4.68 9.86
CA LEU A 16 5.26 -3.70 9.65
C LEU A 16 5.14 -2.75 10.84
N LEU A 17 6.07 -1.80 10.97
CA LEU A 17 6.05 -0.84 12.09
C LEU A 17 4.76 0.02 12.16
N TRP A 18 4.20 0.13 13.38
CA TRP A 18 3.15 1.03 13.94
C TRP A 18 1.72 1.05 13.36
N TRP A 19 1.39 0.26 12.34
CA TRP A 19 0.03 0.21 11.75
C TRP A 19 -0.39 -1.24 11.36
N GLU A 20 0.09 -2.24 12.10
CA GLU A 20 -0.06 -3.68 11.82
C GLU A 20 -1.51 -4.08 11.47
N ASP A 21 -2.45 -3.79 12.37
CA ASP A 21 -3.85 -4.18 12.17
C ASP A 21 -4.54 -3.35 11.08
N PHE A 22 -4.07 -2.13 10.83
CA PHE A 22 -4.66 -1.23 9.83
C PHE A 22 -4.33 -1.68 8.40
N TYR A 23 -3.07 -1.98 8.09
CA TYR A 23 -2.69 -2.39 6.73
C TYR A 23 -2.85 -3.89 6.45
N LEU A 24 -2.94 -4.73 7.50
CA LEU A 24 -3.10 -6.18 7.33
C LEU A 24 -4.30 -6.58 6.43
N PRO A 25 -5.51 -5.99 6.56
CA PRO A 25 -6.61 -6.24 5.63
C PRO A 25 -6.29 -5.93 4.17
N ILE A 26 -5.51 -4.88 3.92
CA ILE A 26 -5.10 -4.47 2.58
C ILE A 26 -4.08 -5.46 2.03
N PHE A 27 -3.05 -5.82 2.80
CA PHE A 27 -2.08 -6.84 2.42
C PHE A 27 -2.71 -8.20 2.14
N LYS A 28 -3.71 -8.61 2.93
CA LYS A 28 -4.50 -9.83 2.68
C LYS A 28 -5.31 -9.79 1.38
N TYR A 29 -5.64 -8.60 0.89
CA TYR A 29 -6.31 -8.43 -0.38
C TYR A 29 -5.30 -8.42 -1.54
N ILE A 30 -4.17 -7.74 -1.40
CA ILE A 30 -3.21 -7.54 -2.50
C ILE A 30 -2.27 -8.74 -2.73
N PHE A 31 -1.74 -9.39 -1.68
CA PHE A 31 -0.72 -10.43 -1.87
C PHE A 31 -1.20 -11.65 -2.64
N PRO A 32 -2.41 -12.19 -2.41
CA PRO A 32 -2.93 -13.29 -3.24
C PRO A 32 -3.03 -12.91 -4.73
N LYS A 33 -3.24 -11.62 -5.03
CA LYS A 33 -3.37 -11.11 -6.40
C LYS A 33 -2.01 -10.83 -7.05
N MET A 34 -0.98 -10.54 -6.27
CA MET A 34 0.40 -10.51 -6.75
C MET A 34 0.90 -11.93 -7.09
N GLY A 35 0.49 -12.95 -6.32
CA GLY A 35 0.97 -14.32 -6.51
C GLY A 35 2.33 -14.53 -5.85
N GLN A 36 3.13 -15.48 -6.37
CA GLN A 36 4.45 -15.79 -5.83
C GLN A 36 5.46 -14.69 -6.17
N LEU A 37 6.22 -14.25 -5.16
CA LEU A 37 7.20 -13.18 -5.29
C LEU A 37 8.65 -13.67 -5.44
N GLU A 38 8.91 -14.96 -5.19
CA GLU A 38 10.23 -15.56 -5.36
C GLU A 38 10.78 -15.31 -6.78
N GLY A 39 11.96 -14.71 -6.87
CA GLY A 39 12.60 -14.38 -8.15
C GLY A 39 11.94 -13.24 -8.94
N LYS A 40 10.96 -12.53 -8.36
CA LYS A 40 10.27 -11.40 -9.01
C LYS A 40 10.98 -10.09 -8.72
N LYS A 41 11.05 -9.21 -9.73
CA LYS A 41 11.60 -7.86 -9.57
C LYS A 41 10.47 -6.89 -9.25
N VAL A 42 10.59 -6.16 -8.13
CA VAL A 42 9.55 -5.25 -7.63
C VAL A 42 10.09 -3.84 -7.48
N LEU A 43 9.34 -2.84 -7.95
CA LEU A 43 9.61 -1.42 -7.68
C LEU A 43 8.68 -0.93 -6.56
N GLU A 44 9.22 -0.35 -5.49
CA GLU A 44 8.43 0.40 -4.49
C GLU A 44 8.63 1.90 -4.70
N LEU A 45 7.54 2.62 -4.99
CA LEU A 45 7.53 4.08 -5.04
C LEU A 45 7.31 4.64 -3.63
N GLY A 46 8.13 5.62 -3.22
CA GLY A 46 8.07 6.24 -1.90
C GLY A 46 8.28 5.24 -0.77
N THR A 47 9.42 4.54 -0.79
CA THR A 47 9.72 3.45 0.15
C THR A 47 9.77 3.91 1.62
N GLY A 48 9.99 5.20 1.87
CA GLY A 48 10.06 5.76 3.21
C GLY A 48 11.10 5.03 4.05
N THR A 49 10.68 4.45 5.17
CA THR A 49 11.58 3.68 6.07
C THR A 49 11.86 2.25 5.59
N GLY A 50 11.47 1.86 4.37
CA GLY A 50 11.77 0.54 3.79
C GLY A 50 10.90 -0.62 4.29
N GLY A 51 9.77 -0.34 4.95
CA GLY A 51 8.92 -1.38 5.57
C GLY A 51 8.32 -2.36 4.55
N THR A 52 7.71 -1.85 3.48
CA THR A 52 7.12 -2.72 2.45
C THR A 52 8.20 -3.40 1.62
N ALA A 53 9.27 -2.69 1.23
CA ALA A 53 10.41 -3.28 0.53
C ALA A 53 11.01 -4.47 1.30
N THR A 54 11.27 -4.30 2.61
CA THR A 54 11.81 -5.38 3.45
C THR A 54 10.83 -6.57 3.52
N LEU A 55 9.52 -6.30 3.61
CA LEU A 55 8.47 -7.32 3.65
C LEU A 55 8.36 -8.13 2.34
N LEU A 56 8.52 -7.46 1.21
CA LEU A 56 8.53 -8.05 -0.12
C LEU A 56 9.79 -8.88 -0.35
N ALA A 57 10.95 -8.36 0.06
CA ALA A 57 12.22 -9.09 -0.01
C ALA A 57 12.22 -10.36 0.84
N LYS A 58 11.64 -10.30 2.04
CA LYS A 58 11.40 -11.50 2.88
C LYS A 58 10.49 -12.56 2.23
N ARG A 59 9.76 -12.20 1.17
CA ARG A 59 8.93 -13.12 0.36
C ARG A 59 9.64 -13.57 -0.92
N GLY A 60 10.93 -13.30 -1.07
CA GLY A 60 11.76 -13.75 -2.19
C GLY A 60 11.83 -12.79 -3.38
N ALA A 61 11.28 -11.57 -3.27
CA ALA A 61 11.42 -10.57 -4.32
C ALA A 61 12.80 -9.89 -4.27
N THR A 62 13.30 -9.48 -5.43
CA THR A 62 14.34 -8.45 -5.53
C THR A 62 13.66 -7.09 -5.65
N VAL A 63 13.87 -6.22 -4.68
CA VAL A 63 13.16 -4.95 -4.58
C VAL A 63 14.07 -3.77 -4.90
N VAL A 64 13.57 -2.83 -5.70
CA VAL A 64 14.15 -1.49 -5.82
C VAL A 64 13.17 -0.52 -5.17
N GLY A 65 13.58 0.13 -4.08
CA GLY A 65 12.79 1.15 -3.40
C GLY A 65 13.29 2.56 -3.76
N ILE A 66 12.39 3.44 -4.17
CA ILE A 66 12.73 4.84 -4.46
C ILE A 66 12.05 5.81 -3.49
N ASP A 67 12.71 6.94 -3.21
CA ASP A 67 12.14 8.04 -2.44
C ASP A 67 12.78 9.37 -2.87
N LEU A 68 12.13 10.50 -2.58
CA LEU A 68 12.67 11.84 -2.82
C LEU A 68 13.47 12.37 -1.62
N LEU A 69 13.42 11.68 -0.47
CA LEU A 69 14.04 12.12 0.77
C LEU A 69 15.26 11.26 1.10
N PRO A 70 16.50 11.80 0.99
CA PRO A 70 17.72 11.02 1.23
C PRO A 70 17.77 10.35 2.61
N PHE A 71 17.28 11.04 3.66
CA PHE A 71 17.28 10.48 5.01
C PHE A 71 16.38 9.24 5.16
N ARG A 72 15.30 9.14 4.36
CA ARG A 72 14.43 7.95 4.32
C ARG A 72 15.17 6.75 3.75
N LEU A 73 15.96 6.96 2.70
CA LEU A 73 16.77 5.89 2.10
C LEU A 73 17.81 5.35 3.09
N THR A 74 18.40 6.21 3.91
CA THR A 74 19.30 5.75 4.99
C THR A 74 18.55 4.89 6.01
N GLU A 75 17.38 5.33 6.49
CA GLU A 75 16.53 4.54 7.40
C GLU A 75 16.12 3.19 6.78
N ALA A 76 15.77 3.19 5.49
CA ALA A 76 15.37 2.00 4.74
C ALA A 76 16.52 0.99 4.60
N LYS A 77 17.74 1.45 4.29
CA LYS A 77 18.94 0.62 4.23
C LYS A 77 19.23 -0.04 5.58
N THR A 78 19.19 0.73 6.66
CA THR A 78 19.36 0.18 8.02
C THR A 78 18.32 -0.89 8.32
N ARG A 79 17.03 -0.62 8.02
CA ARG A 79 15.98 -1.62 8.22
C ARG A 79 16.23 -2.89 7.41
N ALA A 80 16.57 -2.78 6.13
CA ALA A 80 16.82 -3.97 5.31
C ALA A 80 17.99 -4.82 5.87
N ALA A 81 19.02 -4.17 6.42
CA ALA A 81 20.12 -4.84 7.11
C ALA A 81 19.67 -5.52 8.43
N ASP A 82 18.92 -4.80 9.28
CA ASP A 82 18.40 -5.33 10.55
C ASP A 82 17.55 -6.59 10.37
N TYR A 83 16.82 -6.66 9.26
CA TYR A 83 16.01 -7.81 8.89
C TYR A 83 16.73 -8.82 7.99
N GLY A 84 18.01 -8.63 7.68
CA GLY A 84 18.82 -9.59 6.93
C GLY A 84 18.35 -9.79 5.48
N VAL A 85 17.91 -8.73 4.81
CA VAL A 85 17.50 -8.73 3.39
C VAL A 85 18.20 -7.63 2.57
N ALA A 86 19.31 -7.08 3.09
CA ALA A 86 20.06 -6.03 2.41
C ALA A 86 20.49 -6.42 0.98
N GLU A 87 20.87 -7.68 0.75
CA GLU A 87 21.26 -8.19 -0.58
C GLU A 87 20.10 -8.31 -1.57
N SER A 88 18.85 -8.24 -1.09
CA SER A 88 17.64 -8.37 -1.91
C SER A 88 16.94 -7.03 -2.14
N VAL A 89 17.49 -5.93 -1.61
CA VAL A 89 16.88 -4.60 -1.73
C VAL A 89 17.90 -3.54 -2.11
N GLU A 90 17.61 -2.80 -3.16
CA GLU A 90 18.33 -1.59 -3.54
C GLU A 90 17.47 -0.35 -3.24
N PHE A 91 18.09 0.72 -2.77
CA PHE A 91 17.41 1.98 -2.48
C PHE A 91 18.06 3.16 -3.19
N ALA A 92 17.26 3.92 -3.95
CA ALA A 92 17.73 5.03 -4.79
C ALA A 92 16.91 6.31 -4.60
N LEU A 93 17.58 7.45 -4.73
CA LEU A 93 16.93 8.77 -4.76
C LEU A 93 16.35 8.98 -6.16
N MET A 94 15.03 9.01 -6.30
CA MET A 94 14.36 9.11 -7.61
C MET A 94 12.96 9.67 -7.47
N ASP A 95 12.55 10.44 -8.48
CA ASP A 95 11.18 10.92 -8.65
C ASP A 95 10.31 9.83 -9.30
N ALA A 96 9.17 9.52 -8.68
CA ALA A 96 8.23 8.54 -9.20
C ALA A 96 7.56 8.97 -10.51
N MET A 97 7.55 10.28 -10.82
CA MET A 97 7.05 10.80 -12.10
C MET A 97 8.09 10.72 -13.23
N HIS A 98 9.34 10.36 -12.93
CA HIS A 98 10.44 10.32 -13.90
C HIS A 98 11.36 9.12 -13.61
N LEU A 99 10.92 7.92 -14.00
CA LEU A 99 11.62 6.69 -13.65
C LEU A 99 12.80 6.43 -14.59
N ALA A 100 14.01 6.43 -14.03
CA ALA A 100 15.25 6.14 -14.78
C ALA A 100 15.48 4.63 -15.00
N PHE A 101 14.41 3.91 -15.36
CA PHE A 101 14.45 2.48 -15.68
C PHE A 101 14.01 2.23 -17.12
N PRO A 102 14.54 1.19 -17.79
CA PRO A 102 14.04 0.75 -19.09
C PRO A 102 12.59 0.29 -19.02
N ASP A 103 11.94 0.28 -20.18
CA ASP A 103 10.61 -0.29 -20.33
C ASP A 103 10.59 -1.77 -19.94
N ASN A 104 9.45 -2.26 -19.44
CA ASN A 104 9.25 -3.69 -19.13
C ASN A 104 10.30 -4.29 -18.19
N THR A 105 10.71 -3.54 -17.16
CA THR A 105 11.73 -3.95 -16.19
C THR A 105 11.18 -4.73 -14.99
N PHE A 106 10.01 -4.35 -14.48
CA PHE A 106 9.49 -4.86 -13.20
C PHE A 106 8.30 -5.81 -13.39
N ASP A 107 8.25 -6.88 -12.60
CA ASP A 107 7.10 -7.78 -12.54
C ASP A 107 5.96 -7.15 -11.74
N PHE A 108 6.30 -6.42 -10.67
CA PHE A 108 5.35 -5.67 -9.87
C PHE A 108 5.83 -4.27 -9.56
N ILE A 109 4.89 -3.34 -9.45
CA ILE A 109 5.12 -2.02 -8.87
C ILE A 109 4.20 -1.89 -7.68
N ILE A 110 4.68 -1.33 -6.57
CA ILE A 110 3.86 -1.05 -5.40
C ILE A 110 4.08 0.39 -4.94
N SER A 111 3.02 1.03 -4.48
CA SER A 111 3.10 2.32 -3.82
C SER A 111 2.08 2.42 -2.69
N LYS A 112 2.44 3.17 -1.66
CA LYS A 112 1.59 3.39 -0.50
C LYS A 112 1.64 4.86 -0.07
N SER A 113 0.53 5.57 -0.26
CA SER A 113 0.38 6.98 0.09
C SER A 113 1.37 7.90 -0.62
N VAL A 114 1.63 7.67 -1.91
CA VAL A 114 2.60 8.46 -2.69
C VAL A 114 1.92 9.23 -3.80
N LEU A 115 0.94 8.63 -4.49
CA LEU A 115 0.29 9.27 -5.63
C LEU A 115 -0.52 10.51 -5.21
N VAL A 116 -0.85 10.65 -3.91
CA VAL A 116 -1.41 11.89 -3.35
C VAL A 116 -0.47 13.10 -3.44
N PHE A 117 0.84 12.87 -3.67
CA PHE A 117 1.87 13.90 -3.79
C PHE A 117 2.32 14.14 -5.24
N THR A 118 1.83 13.36 -6.21
CA THR A 118 2.31 13.41 -7.59
C THR A 118 1.19 13.77 -8.57
N ALA A 119 1.56 14.04 -9.82
CA ALA A 119 0.64 13.94 -10.94
C ALA A 119 0.34 12.44 -11.15
N HIS A 120 -0.71 11.94 -10.51
CA HIS A 120 -0.95 10.50 -10.36
C HIS A 120 -1.18 9.77 -11.69
N THR A 121 -1.76 10.42 -12.71
CA THR A 121 -1.89 9.85 -14.06
C THR A 121 -0.53 9.77 -14.76
N GLU A 122 0.30 10.81 -14.71
CA GLU A 122 1.67 10.79 -15.26
C GLU A 122 2.54 9.74 -14.56
N THR A 123 2.40 9.63 -13.23
CA THR A 123 3.07 8.58 -12.43
C THR A 123 2.59 7.19 -12.87
N ALA A 124 1.29 7.02 -13.10
CA ALA A 124 0.71 5.75 -13.57
C ALA A 124 1.23 5.36 -14.96
N GLN A 125 1.42 6.33 -15.86
CA GLN A 125 2.01 6.12 -17.19
C GLN A 125 3.46 5.66 -17.10
N GLU A 126 4.27 6.30 -16.27
CA GLU A 126 5.65 5.86 -16.02
C GLU A 126 5.69 4.45 -15.41
N CYS A 127 4.77 4.16 -14.48
CA CYS A 127 4.62 2.80 -13.95
C CYS A 127 4.27 1.81 -15.05
N TYR A 128 3.29 2.10 -15.89
CA TYR A 128 2.89 1.26 -17.01
C TYR A 128 4.08 0.98 -17.95
N ARG A 129 4.88 2.01 -18.27
CA ARG A 129 6.06 1.88 -19.14
C ARG A 129 7.07 0.89 -18.58
N VAL A 130 7.47 1.03 -17.30
CA VAL A 130 8.50 0.18 -16.68
C VAL A 130 7.97 -1.18 -16.21
N LEU A 131 6.66 -1.39 -16.19
CA LEU A 131 6.03 -2.67 -15.85
C LEU A 131 6.13 -3.64 -17.04
N LYS A 132 6.46 -4.92 -16.78
CA LYS A 132 6.46 -5.98 -17.79
C LYS A 132 5.04 -6.28 -18.30
N PRO A 133 4.87 -6.80 -19.53
CA PRO A 133 3.64 -7.49 -19.92
C PRO A 133 3.35 -8.65 -18.96
N GLY A 134 2.08 -8.82 -18.59
CA GLY A 134 1.62 -9.69 -17.50
C GLY A 134 1.91 -9.17 -16.08
N GLY A 135 2.53 -7.99 -15.94
CA GLY A 135 2.86 -7.37 -14.67
C GLY A 135 1.67 -6.67 -14.01
N LYS A 136 1.81 -6.33 -12.72
CA LYS A 136 0.77 -5.59 -11.98
C LYS A 136 1.34 -4.40 -11.22
N ALA A 137 0.66 -3.26 -11.28
CA ALA A 137 0.90 -2.11 -10.43
C ALA A 137 -0.13 -2.07 -9.29
N ILE A 138 0.35 -1.88 -8.05
CA ILE A 138 -0.46 -1.89 -6.84
C ILE A 138 -0.33 -0.54 -6.15
N PHE A 139 -1.44 0.18 -6.00
CA PHE A 139 -1.45 1.50 -5.39
C PHE A 139 -2.38 1.51 -4.17
N ILE A 140 -1.85 1.89 -3.01
CA ILE A 140 -2.61 1.99 -1.76
C ILE A 140 -2.70 3.45 -1.36
N GLU A 141 -3.86 4.06 -1.57
CA GLU A 141 -4.01 5.51 -1.50
C GLU A 141 -5.06 6.00 -0.51
N ASN A 142 -4.83 7.23 -0.05
CA ASN A 142 -5.66 7.91 0.92
C ASN A 142 -6.85 8.61 0.24
N MET A 143 -8.06 8.20 0.59
CA MET A 143 -9.30 8.76 0.08
C MET A 143 -9.66 10.09 0.75
N ARG A 144 -10.39 10.93 0.01
CA ARG A 144 -10.72 12.32 0.35
C ARG A 144 -11.90 12.47 1.30
N HIS A 145 -12.96 11.67 1.15
CA HIS A 145 -14.28 12.02 1.69
C HIS A 145 -14.65 11.40 3.03
N HIS A 146 -13.77 10.61 3.66
CA HIS A 146 -14.08 10.07 4.98
C HIS A 146 -14.29 11.20 6.01
N PRO A 147 -15.48 11.36 6.64
CA PRO A 147 -15.81 12.54 7.46
C PRO A 147 -14.86 12.77 8.65
N ALA A 148 -14.61 11.72 9.45
CA ALA A 148 -13.72 11.82 10.61
C ALA A 148 -12.27 12.16 10.22
N VAL A 149 -11.74 11.49 9.19
CA VAL A 149 -10.38 11.74 8.68
C VAL A 149 -10.28 13.13 8.06
N TRP A 150 -11.30 13.59 7.34
CA TRP A 150 -11.35 14.94 6.81
C TRP A 150 -11.30 15.98 7.93
N LEU A 151 -12.09 15.80 8.99
CA LEU A 151 -12.07 16.70 10.16
C LEU A 151 -10.71 16.68 10.85
N TYR A 152 -10.13 15.50 11.05
CA TYR A 152 -8.78 15.34 11.60
C TYR A 152 -7.73 16.06 10.75
N ARG A 153 -7.75 15.88 9.43
CA ARG A 153 -6.83 16.57 8.50
C ARG A 153 -6.96 18.09 8.62
N LYS A 154 -8.19 18.60 8.67
CA LYS A 154 -8.45 20.04 8.80
C LYS A 154 -7.97 20.61 10.14
N ALA A 155 -8.09 19.84 11.22
CA ALA A 155 -7.74 20.28 12.56
C ALA A 155 -6.24 20.15 12.88
N PHE A 156 -5.57 19.11 12.38
CA PHE A 156 -4.24 18.70 12.87
C PHE A 156 -3.16 18.60 11.78
N LEU A 157 -3.51 18.39 10.51
CA LEU A 157 -2.49 18.34 9.46
C LEU A 157 -2.09 19.74 9.04
N LYS A 158 -0.87 20.13 9.43
CA LYS A 158 -0.19 21.34 8.93
C LYS A 158 0.77 20.95 7.82
N TYR A 159 0.24 20.55 6.67
CA TYR A 159 1.05 20.33 5.45
C TYR A 159 0.85 21.49 4.49
N SER A 160 1.95 22.08 4.01
CA SER A 160 1.95 23.28 3.17
C SER A 160 1.99 22.99 1.66
N GLY A 161 2.23 21.75 1.25
CA GLY A 161 2.22 21.34 -0.16
C GLY A 161 0.81 21.00 -0.67
N LYS A 162 0.67 20.89 -2.00
CA LYS A 162 -0.58 20.41 -2.62
C LYS A 162 -0.70 18.89 -2.45
N LEU A 163 -1.68 18.47 -1.67
CA LEU A 163 -2.06 17.06 -1.51
C LEU A 163 -3.35 16.79 -2.29
N HIS A 164 -3.32 15.81 -3.18
CA HIS A 164 -4.50 15.33 -3.91
C HIS A 164 -4.98 14.00 -3.35
N TYR A 165 -5.76 14.03 -2.27
CA TYR A 165 -6.41 12.82 -1.76
C TYR A 165 -7.36 12.22 -2.80
N PHE A 166 -7.45 10.89 -2.88
CA PHE A 166 -8.19 10.22 -3.95
C PHE A 166 -9.72 10.31 -3.76
N SER A 167 -10.41 10.53 -4.86
CA SER A 167 -11.82 10.18 -5.05
C SER A 167 -11.93 8.88 -5.86
N LEU A 168 -13.14 8.33 -6.01
CA LEU A 168 -13.34 7.19 -6.91
C LEU A 168 -13.07 7.55 -8.38
N HIS A 169 -13.27 8.81 -8.76
CA HIS A 169 -12.90 9.27 -10.10
C HIS A 169 -11.37 9.25 -10.29
N ASP A 170 -10.59 9.64 -9.29
CA ASP A 170 -9.13 9.58 -9.36
C ASP A 170 -8.64 8.13 -9.47
N VAL A 171 -9.32 7.18 -8.81
CA VAL A 171 -9.08 5.73 -8.94
C VAL A 171 -9.31 5.26 -10.38
N GLU A 172 -10.43 5.64 -10.98
CA GLU A 172 -10.76 5.31 -12.37
C GLU A 172 -9.78 5.95 -13.36
N ALA A 173 -9.36 7.20 -13.11
CA ALA A 173 -8.39 7.91 -13.96
C ALA A 173 -7.02 7.22 -13.95
N VAL A 174 -6.50 6.82 -12.78
CA VAL A 174 -5.26 6.03 -12.69
C VAL A 174 -5.42 4.66 -13.35
N GLY A 175 -6.57 4.00 -13.16
CA GLY A 175 -6.80 2.68 -13.74
C GLY A 175 -7.01 2.67 -15.24
N ALA A 176 -7.42 3.79 -15.84
CA ALA A 176 -7.60 3.93 -17.29
C ALA A 176 -6.28 3.87 -18.07
N GLU A 177 -5.14 4.08 -17.41
CA GLU A 177 -3.79 3.89 -17.99
C GLU A 177 -3.40 2.41 -18.17
N PHE A 178 -4.26 1.48 -17.72
CA PHE A 178 -4.00 0.03 -17.72
C PHE A 178 -5.16 -0.72 -18.36
N GLU A 179 -4.90 -1.93 -18.85
CA GLU A 179 -5.89 -2.77 -19.53
C GLU A 179 -7.01 -3.21 -18.58
N LYS A 180 -6.68 -3.39 -17.30
CA LYS A 180 -7.65 -3.81 -16.28
C LYS A 180 -7.34 -3.22 -14.92
N LEU A 181 -8.39 -2.69 -14.29
CA LEU A 181 -8.38 -2.19 -12.91
C LEU A 181 -9.22 -3.09 -11.99
N GLU A 182 -8.62 -3.53 -10.88
CA GLU A 182 -9.34 -4.08 -9.73
C GLU A 182 -9.08 -3.19 -8.52
N HIS A 183 -10.12 -2.71 -7.82
CA HIS A 183 -9.93 -1.90 -6.62
C HIS A 183 -10.86 -2.28 -5.48
N ARG A 184 -10.42 -2.00 -4.26
CA ARG A 184 -11.19 -2.23 -3.04
C ARG A 184 -10.94 -1.14 -2.02
N GLU A 185 -12.02 -0.67 -1.41
CA GLU A 185 -11.99 0.32 -0.35
C GLU A 185 -12.03 -0.31 1.05
N PHE A 186 -11.35 0.35 1.99
CA PHE A 186 -11.11 -0.12 3.35
C PHE A 186 -11.33 0.99 4.38
N HIS A 187 -11.67 0.57 5.60
CA HIS A 187 -11.83 1.42 6.79
C HIS A 187 -12.93 2.48 6.60
N LEU A 188 -14.18 2.03 6.56
CA LEU A 188 -15.36 2.92 6.57
C LEU A 188 -15.72 3.33 8.00
N SER A 189 -15.90 2.35 8.89
CA SER A 189 -16.13 2.61 10.32
C SER A 189 -14.92 2.19 11.16
N ALA A 190 -14.07 1.30 10.63
CA ALA A 190 -12.90 0.78 11.35
C ALA A 190 -11.85 1.85 11.71
N VAL A 191 -11.89 3.04 11.08
CA VAL A 191 -11.05 4.18 11.49
C VAL A 191 -11.35 4.63 12.92
N SER A 192 -12.59 4.44 13.39
CA SER A 192 -12.99 4.81 14.75
C SER A 192 -12.22 4.01 15.80
N ALA A 193 -11.76 2.80 15.47
CA ALA A 193 -10.94 1.99 16.37
C ALA A 193 -9.55 2.60 16.61
N LEU A 194 -9.03 3.42 15.70
CA LEU A 194 -7.74 4.10 15.88
C LEU A 194 -7.82 5.21 16.95
N PHE A 195 -9.01 5.77 17.18
CA PHE A 195 -9.22 6.67 18.33
C PHE A 195 -9.01 5.92 19.65
N TRP A 196 -9.43 4.65 19.73
CA TRP A 196 -9.19 3.83 20.92
C TRP A 196 -7.71 3.50 21.12
N GLN A 197 -6.91 3.39 20.06
CA GLN A 197 -5.47 3.19 20.19
C GLN A 197 -4.76 4.37 20.86
N GLN A 198 -5.26 5.60 20.70
CA GLN A 198 -4.72 6.80 21.34
C GLN A 198 -5.27 7.02 22.76
N CYS A 199 -6.50 6.56 23.04
CA CYS A 199 -7.18 6.80 24.32
C CYS A 199 -7.12 5.63 25.31
N ILE A 200 -6.93 4.39 24.84
CA ILE A 200 -7.04 3.18 25.64
C ILE A 200 -5.85 2.27 25.29
N SER A 201 -4.84 2.23 26.17
CA SER A 201 -3.65 1.38 26.04
C SER A 201 -3.95 -0.10 26.30
N VAL A 202 -5.05 -0.64 25.77
CA VAL A 202 -5.45 -2.05 25.92
C VAL A 202 -5.52 -2.71 24.54
N PRO A 203 -4.43 -3.37 24.09
CA PRO A 203 -4.33 -3.97 22.76
C PRO A 203 -5.45 -4.97 22.44
N LEU A 204 -5.97 -5.68 23.45
CA LEU A 204 -7.04 -6.68 23.28
C LEU A 204 -8.40 -6.05 22.91
N PHE A 205 -8.76 -4.93 23.55
CA PHE A 205 -10.03 -4.25 23.30
C PHE A 205 -10.06 -3.60 21.91
N TYR A 206 -8.96 -2.95 21.53
CA TYR A 206 -8.76 -2.43 20.17
C TYR A 206 -8.93 -3.53 19.11
N ARG A 207 -8.26 -4.68 19.28
CA ARG A 207 -8.32 -5.78 18.30
C ARG A 207 -9.72 -6.38 18.18
N TRP A 208 -10.43 -6.50 19.30
CA TRP A 208 -11.81 -7.01 19.30
C TRP A 208 -12.76 -6.05 18.59
N THR A 209 -12.74 -4.76 18.96
CA THR A 209 -13.59 -3.73 18.32
C THR A 209 -13.27 -3.57 16.83
N PHE A 210 -11.99 -3.53 16.45
CA PHE A 210 -11.56 -3.45 15.06
C PHE A 210 -12.08 -4.63 14.21
N ARG A 211 -12.08 -5.85 14.77
CA ARG A 211 -12.62 -7.03 14.07
C ARG A 211 -14.12 -6.92 13.82
N ILE A 212 -14.89 -6.45 14.79
CA ILE A 212 -16.35 -6.25 14.66
C ILE A 212 -16.64 -5.19 13.61
N LEU A 213 -16.00 -4.02 13.73
CA LEU A 213 -16.17 -2.90 12.79
C LEU A 213 -15.80 -3.30 11.36
N LYS A 214 -14.74 -4.10 11.18
CA LYS A 214 -14.37 -4.62 9.87
C LYS A 214 -15.41 -5.56 9.27
N ALA A 215 -16.00 -6.45 10.07
CA ALA A 215 -17.06 -7.34 9.61
C ALA A 215 -18.29 -6.53 9.17
N MET A 216 -18.62 -5.50 9.95
CA MET A 216 -19.70 -4.55 9.62
C MET A 216 -19.39 -3.76 8.35
N ASP A 217 -18.17 -3.21 8.20
CA ASP A 217 -17.72 -2.54 6.97
C ASP A 217 -17.88 -3.45 5.76
N THR A 218 -17.48 -4.73 5.87
CA THR A 218 -17.57 -5.69 4.76
C THR A 218 -19.03 -5.92 4.34
N PHE A 219 -19.94 -6.03 5.31
CA PHE A 219 -21.37 -6.18 5.05
C PHE A 219 -21.96 -4.90 4.44
N LEU A 220 -21.70 -3.74 5.05
CA LEU A 220 -22.23 -2.45 4.59
C LEU A 220 -21.76 -2.09 3.18
N LEU A 221 -20.48 -2.29 2.86
CA LEU A 221 -19.96 -2.01 1.52
C LEU A 221 -20.50 -2.97 0.45
N LYS A 222 -20.91 -4.18 0.84
CA LYS A 222 -21.60 -5.12 -0.06
C LYS A 222 -23.06 -4.70 -0.30
N CYS A 223 -23.78 -4.30 0.74
CA CYS A 223 -25.19 -3.92 0.65
C CYS A 223 -25.41 -2.50 0.09
N LEU A 224 -24.48 -1.59 0.35
CA LEU A 224 -24.57 -0.16 0.03
C LEU A 224 -23.28 0.31 -0.66
N PRO A 225 -23.05 -0.02 -1.94
CA PRO A 225 -21.79 0.28 -2.64
C PRO A 225 -21.43 1.78 -2.69
N PHE A 226 -22.41 2.68 -2.63
CA PHE A 226 -22.17 4.12 -2.61
C PHE A 226 -21.37 4.58 -1.38
N LEU A 227 -21.28 3.76 -0.32
CA LEU A 227 -20.51 4.06 0.89
C LEU A 227 -18.99 3.97 0.66
N LYS A 228 -18.54 3.29 -0.41
CA LYS A 228 -17.12 3.16 -0.76
C LYS A 228 -16.39 4.50 -0.82
N ARG A 229 -17.04 5.56 -1.32
CA ARG A 229 -16.45 6.90 -1.38
C ARG A 229 -16.07 7.47 -0.01
N PHE A 230 -16.68 6.99 1.06
CA PHE A 230 -16.43 7.43 2.44
C PHE A 230 -15.41 6.56 3.18
N CYS A 231 -14.90 5.49 2.58
CA CYS A 231 -13.76 4.75 3.12
C CYS A 231 -12.52 5.64 3.17
N TRP A 232 -11.57 5.30 4.04
CA TRP A 232 -10.33 6.06 4.15
C TRP A 232 -9.25 5.58 3.18
N ILE A 233 -9.13 4.28 2.92
CA ILE A 233 -8.08 3.76 2.03
C ILE A 233 -8.73 3.09 0.83
N THR A 234 -8.11 3.27 -0.34
CA THR A 234 -8.35 2.44 -1.52
C THR A 234 -7.09 1.65 -1.85
N ALA A 235 -7.26 0.40 -2.27
CA ALA A 235 -6.18 -0.40 -2.85
C ALA A 235 -6.56 -0.75 -4.29
N MET A 236 -5.75 -0.29 -5.23
CA MET A 236 -5.89 -0.50 -6.67
C MET A 236 -4.87 -1.55 -7.12
N ILE A 237 -5.26 -2.40 -8.04
CA ILE A 237 -4.43 -3.39 -8.71
C ILE A 237 -4.70 -3.22 -10.20
N CYS A 238 -3.74 -2.63 -10.88
CA CYS A 238 -3.79 -2.35 -12.30
C CYS A 238 -2.94 -3.38 -13.04
N HIS A 239 -3.48 -3.96 -14.10
CA HIS A 239 -2.84 -5.03 -14.86
C HIS A 239 -2.32 -4.48 -16.18
N LYS A 240 -1.10 -4.91 -16.54
CA LYS A 240 -0.57 -4.77 -17.89
C LYS A 240 -0.62 -6.13 -18.55
N ASP A 241 -1.53 -6.36 -19.48
CA ASP A 241 -1.75 -7.66 -20.14
C ASP A 241 -0.87 -7.84 -21.39
#